data_AF-A0A6P1TP35-F1
#
_entry.id   AF-A0A6P1TP35-F1
#
_cell.length_a   1.000
_cell.length_b   1.000
_cell.length_c   1.000
_cell.angle_alpha   90.00
_cell.angle_beta   90.00
_cell.angle_gamma   90.00
#
_symmetry.space_group_name_H-M   'P 1'
#
loop_
_entity.id
_entity.type
_entity.pdbx_description
1 polymer ?
#
loop_
_entity_poly.entity_id
_entity_poly.type
_entity_poly.pdbx_seq_one_letter_code
_entity_poly.pdbx_strand_id
1 'polypeptide(L)'
;MQRKFLKDMGLTDEQIEQIMKENGNDITREQGVANTYKTQLTELEEKLKAFDGVDVSKLKGEIATLTSDLTNTKATYESQIADMQFTSALESKVSALKPRNTKAVMALLDVENLKKSKNQDTDIIAALEALKKDNGYLFEESKSNPRVVTSTQTTTDNTDKKAAANEAFRSLFKSE
;
A
#
# COMPACT_ATOMS: atom_id res chain seq x y z
N MET A 1 -72.77 12.73 -24.81
CA MET A 1 -73.95 13.61 -24.98
C MET A 1 -75.16 12.77 -25.39
N GLN A 2 -76.38 13.09 -24.95
CA GLN A 2 -77.59 12.36 -25.38
C GLN A 2 -78.40 13.19 -26.38
N ARG A 3 -78.74 12.61 -27.54
CA ARG A 3 -79.49 13.30 -28.60
C ARG A 3 -80.86 13.82 -28.11
N LYS A 4 -81.55 13.01 -27.31
CA LYS A 4 -82.86 13.34 -26.74
C LYS A 4 -82.82 14.60 -25.86
N PHE A 5 -81.82 14.70 -25.00
CA PHE A 5 -81.61 15.88 -24.16
C PHE A 5 -81.49 17.18 -24.99
N LEU A 6 -80.77 17.13 -26.11
CA LEU A 6 -80.62 18.28 -27.00
C LEU A 6 -81.90 18.60 -27.78
N LYS A 7 -82.68 17.59 -28.22
CA LYS A 7 -84.00 17.79 -28.83
C LYS A 7 -84.98 18.44 -27.86
N ASP A 8 -84.99 17.98 -26.61
CA ASP A 8 -85.86 18.51 -25.55
C ASP A 8 -85.52 19.97 -25.18
N MET A 9 -84.31 20.44 -25.50
CA MET A 9 -83.88 21.85 -25.38
C MET A 9 -84.29 22.74 -26.57
N GLY A 10 -84.95 22.17 -27.60
CA GLY A 10 -85.43 22.91 -28.77
C GLY A 10 -84.38 23.18 -29.85
N LEU A 11 -83.25 22.46 -29.85
CA LEU A 11 -82.23 22.54 -30.90
C LEU A 11 -82.71 21.85 -32.20
N THR A 12 -82.27 22.36 -33.35
CA THR A 12 -82.56 21.72 -34.65
C THR A 12 -81.73 20.46 -34.87
N ASP A 13 -82.17 19.56 -35.76
CA ASP A 13 -81.45 18.32 -36.05
C ASP A 13 -80.02 18.57 -36.58
N GLU A 14 -79.79 19.63 -37.37
CA GLU A 14 -78.44 20.03 -37.80
C GLU A 14 -77.55 20.49 -36.64
N GLN A 15 -78.07 21.33 -35.74
CA GLN A 15 -77.32 21.81 -34.56
C GLN A 15 -76.94 20.64 -33.64
N ILE A 16 -77.87 19.70 -33.47
CA ILE A 16 -77.65 18.49 -32.68
C ILE A 16 -76.56 17.62 -33.29
N GLU A 17 -76.58 17.41 -34.60
CA GLU A 17 -75.57 16.60 -35.30
C GLU A 17 -74.17 17.21 -35.13
N GLN A 18 -74.05 18.55 -35.24
CA GLN A 18 -72.79 19.26 -35.04
C GLN A 18 -72.27 19.13 -33.59
N ILE A 19 -73.14 19.31 -32.58
CA ILE A 19 -72.76 19.15 -31.16
C ILE A 19 -72.34 17.72 -30.86
N MET A 20 -73.08 16.73 -31.36
CA MET A 20 -72.73 15.32 -31.14
C MET A 20 -71.40 14.95 -31.80
N LYS A 21 -71.12 15.49 -32.99
CA LYS A 21 -69.83 15.31 -33.66
C LYS A 21 -68.67 15.90 -32.85
N GLU A 22 -68.81 17.16 -32.39
CA GLU A 22 -67.76 17.81 -31.60
C GLU A 22 -67.55 17.10 -30.25
N ASN A 23 -68.64 16.71 -29.57
CA ASN A 23 -68.54 15.93 -28.34
C ASN A 23 -67.88 14.56 -28.57
N GLY A 24 -68.12 13.92 -29.72
CA GLY A 24 -67.44 12.68 -30.10
C GLY A 24 -65.92 12.90 -30.25
N ASN A 25 -65.52 13.97 -30.95
CA ASN A 25 -64.11 14.36 -31.09
C ASN A 25 -63.45 14.63 -29.74
N ASP A 26 -64.12 15.39 -28.87
CA ASP A 26 -63.64 15.68 -27.52
C ASP A 26 -63.49 14.40 -26.70
N ILE A 27 -64.48 13.51 -26.69
CA ILE A 27 -64.40 12.22 -25.97
C ILE A 27 -63.23 11.39 -26.48
N THR A 28 -63.02 11.29 -27.80
CA THR A 28 -61.88 10.55 -28.36
C THR A 28 -60.55 11.18 -27.96
N ARG A 29 -60.45 12.52 -27.97
CA ARG A 29 -59.25 13.23 -27.51
C ARG A 29 -58.98 12.94 -26.03
N GLU A 30 -59.96 13.12 -25.16
CA GLU A 30 -59.81 12.91 -23.72
C GLU A 30 -59.54 11.43 -23.39
N GLN A 31 -60.14 10.49 -24.11
CA GLN A 31 -59.80 9.06 -24.00
C GLN A 31 -58.35 8.78 -24.40
N GLY A 32 -57.85 9.43 -25.46
CA GLY A 32 -56.46 9.35 -25.86
C GLY A 32 -55.52 9.83 -24.75
N VAL A 33 -55.79 11.01 -24.18
CA VAL A 33 -55.04 11.58 -23.07
C VAL A 33 -55.08 10.68 -21.83
N ALA A 34 -56.27 10.19 -21.46
CA ALA A 34 -56.45 9.29 -20.32
C ALA A 34 -55.68 7.96 -20.50
N ASN A 35 -55.67 7.40 -21.71
CA ASN A 35 -54.91 6.21 -22.02
C ASN A 35 -53.40 6.46 -21.93
N THR A 36 -52.91 7.61 -22.43
CA THR A 36 -51.50 7.99 -22.28
C THR A 36 -51.09 8.08 -20.81
N TYR A 37 -51.89 8.75 -19.97
CA TYR A 37 -51.59 8.82 -18.53
C TYR A 37 -51.64 7.46 -17.85
N LYS A 38 -52.59 6.61 -18.22
CA LYS A 38 -52.67 5.25 -17.68
C LYS A 38 -51.41 4.44 -18.02
N THR A 39 -50.96 4.50 -19.27
CA THR A 39 -49.70 3.85 -19.68
C THR A 39 -48.51 4.41 -18.90
N GLN A 40 -48.38 5.73 -18.80
CA GLN A 40 -47.29 6.36 -18.04
C GLN A 40 -47.29 5.96 -16.55
N LEU A 41 -48.48 5.84 -15.95
CA LEU A 41 -48.62 5.45 -14.55
C LEU A 41 -48.21 4.00 -14.33
N THR A 42 -48.64 3.08 -15.21
CA THR A 42 -48.20 1.68 -15.17
C THR A 42 -46.69 1.55 -15.37
N GLU A 43 -46.11 2.26 -16.34
CA GLU A 43 -44.66 2.28 -16.54
C GLU A 43 -43.90 2.83 -15.32
N LEU A 44 -44.46 3.85 -14.65
CA LEU A 44 -43.86 4.42 -13.45
C LEU A 44 -43.95 3.45 -12.26
N GLU A 45 -45.09 2.77 -12.08
CA GLU A 45 -45.26 1.74 -11.05
C GLU A 45 -44.29 0.57 -11.25
N GLU A 46 -44.09 0.12 -12.49
CA GLU A 46 -43.10 -0.92 -12.81
C GLU A 46 -41.67 -0.46 -12.49
N LYS A 47 -41.32 0.78 -12.86
CA LYS A 47 -40.02 1.36 -12.49
C LYS A 47 -39.85 1.50 -10.99
N LEU A 48 -40.89 1.88 -10.26
CA LEU A 48 -40.84 2.04 -8.80
C LEU A 48 -40.68 0.69 -8.10
N LYS A 49 -41.34 -0.36 -8.59
CA LYS A 49 -41.15 -1.74 -8.09
C LYS A 49 -39.70 -2.23 -8.22
N ALA A 50 -38.93 -1.73 -9.20
CA ALA A 50 -37.51 -2.07 -9.29
C ALA A 50 -36.67 -1.52 -8.11
N PHE A 51 -37.20 -0.53 -7.38
CA PHE A 51 -36.59 0.02 -6.17
C PHE A 51 -37.24 -0.49 -4.87
N ASP A 52 -38.28 -1.31 -4.96
CA ASP A 52 -38.94 -1.87 -3.78
C ASP A 52 -37.96 -2.80 -3.05
N GLY A 53 -37.79 -2.57 -1.74
CA GLY A 53 -36.80 -3.28 -0.92
C GLY A 53 -35.37 -2.72 -1.00
N VAL A 54 -35.11 -1.66 -1.78
CA VAL A 54 -33.84 -0.94 -1.73
C VAL A 54 -33.84 0.02 -0.54
N ASP A 55 -33.16 -0.37 0.54
CA ASP A 55 -32.92 0.53 1.67
C ASP A 55 -31.72 1.45 1.38
N VAL A 56 -32.03 2.63 0.82
CA VAL A 56 -31.04 3.66 0.50
C VAL A 56 -30.27 4.12 1.75
N SER A 57 -30.89 4.09 2.93
CA SER A 57 -30.25 4.51 4.18
C SER A 57 -29.23 3.46 4.64
N LYS A 58 -29.59 2.18 4.55
CA LYS A 58 -28.66 1.07 4.78
C LYS A 58 -27.49 1.09 3.80
N LEU A 59 -27.74 1.28 2.50
CA LEU A 59 -26.68 1.37 1.49
C LEU A 59 -25.71 2.53 1.77
N LYS A 60 -26.22 3.70 2.16
CA LYS A 60 -25.38 4.83 2.57
C LYS A 60 -24.53 4.49 3.81
N GLY A 61 -25.10 3.78 4.78
CA GLY A 61 -24.38 3.28 5.96
C GLY A 61 -23.25 2.31 5.60
N GLU A 62 -23.54 1.33 4.75
CA GLU A 62 -22.54 0.36 4.27
C GLU A 62 -21.40 1.05 3.50
N ILE A 63 -21.71 2.03 2.66
CA ILE A 63 -20.70 2.83 1.94
C ILE A 63 -19.80 3.60 2.92
N ALA A 64 -20.36 4.21 3.96
CA ALA A 64 -19.59 4.93 4.96
C ALA A 64 -18.64 3.99 5.72
N THR A 65 -19.14 2.82 6.14
CA THR A 65 -18.34 1.79 6.80
C THR A 65 -17.20 1.31 5.90
N LEU A 66 -17.50 0.92 4.66
CA LEU A 66 -16.49 0.47 3.69
C LEU A 66 -15.42 1.53 3.42
N THR A 67 -15.81 2.81 3.35
CA THR A 67 -14.88 3.92 3.14
C THR A 67 -13.95 4.11 4.34
N SER A 68 -14.50 4.02 5.56
CA SER A 68 -13.71 4.06 6.80
C SER A 68 -12.75 2.88 6.88
N ASP A 69 -13.23 1.67 6.62
CA ASP A 69 -12.42 0.44 6.67
C ASP A 69 -11.28 0.48 5.66
N LEU A 70 -11.53 0.95 4.43
CA LEU A 70 -10.49 1.12 3.41
C LEU A 70 -9.43 2.14 3.84
N THR A 71 -9.85 3.27 4.43
CA THR A 71 -8.93 4.31 4.89
C THR A 71 -8.05 3.80 6.03
N ASN A 72 -8.65 3.13 7.01
CA ASN A 72 -7.95 2.55 8.16
C ASN A 72 -7.00 1.42 7.72
N THR A 73 -7.45 0.57 6.82
CA THR A 73 -6.65 -0.53 6.26
C THR A 73 -5.45 0.02 5.49
N LYS A 74 -5.65 1.05 4.67
CA LYS A 74 -4.58 1.73 3.95
C LYS A 74 -3.55 2.34 4.91
N ALA A 75 -3.98 3.10 5.91
CA ALA A 75 -3.08 3.70 6.90
C ALA A 75 -2.30 2.61 7.69
N THR A 76 -2.96 1.50 8.01
CA THR A 76 -2.33 0.37 8.69
C THR A 76 -1.25 -0.27 7.82
N TYR A 77 -1.53 -0.55 6.55
CA TYR A 77 -0.54 -1.12 5.64
C TYR A 77 0.61 -0.17 5.35
N GLU A 78 0.34 1.13 5.17
CA GLU A 78 1.39 2.14 5.01
C GLU A 78 2.30 2.19 6.24
N SER A 79 1.73 2.15 7.45
CA SER A 79 2.51 2.07 8.70
C SER A 79 3.34 0.79 8.78
N GLN A 80 2.75 -0.37 8.46
CA GLN A 80 3.46 -1.65 8.48
C GLN A 80 4.63 -1.69 7.48
N ILE A 81 4.42 -1.17 6.27
CA ILE A 81 5.46 -1.09 5.24
C ILE A 81 6.59 -0.17 5.72
N ALA A 82 6.26 1.00 6.27
CA ALA A 82 7.25 1.92 6.81
C ALA A 82 8.04 1.29 7.97
N ASP A 83 7.35 0.60 8.87
CA ASP A 83 7.97 -0.11 9.99
C ASP A 83 8.89 -1.24 9.54
N MET A 84 8.49 -2.02 8.53
CA MET A 84 9.31 -3.06 7.93
C MET A 84 10.57 -2.47 7.28
N GLN A 85 10.42 -1.43 6.46
CA GLN A 85 11.55 -0.75 5.81
C GLN A 85 12.53 -0.20 6.83
N PHE A 86 12.03 0.47 7.87
CA PHE A 86 12.85 1.00 8.95
C PHE A 86 13.59 -0.13 9.70
N THR A 87 12.87 -1.19 10.07
CA THR A 87 13.44 -2.32 10.81
C THR A 87 14.53 -3.02 10.01
N SER A 88 14.31 -3.27 8.70
CA SER A 88 15.32 -3.86 7.82
C SER A 88 16.56 -2.97 7.66
N ALA A 89 16.37 -1.65 7.51
CA ALA A 89 17.48 -0.70 7.45
C ALA A 89 18.27 -0.67 8.76
N LEU A 90 17.57 -0.68 9.90
CA LEU A 90 18.19 -0.73 11.23
C LEU A 90 18.98 -2.03 11.43
N GLU A 91 18.37 -3.18 11.10
CA GLU A 91 18.99 -4.49 11.22
C GLU A 91 20.27 -4.60 10.38
N SER A 92 20.27 -4.04 9.16
CA SER A 92 21.45 -3.99 8.30
C SER A 92 22.60 -3.21 8.95
N LYS A 93 22.31 -2.03 9.52
CA LYS A 93 23.31 -1.19 10.20
C LYS A 93 23.81 -1.81 11.49
N VAL A 94 22.93 -2.39 12.28
CA VAL A 94 23.27 -3.14 13.49
C VAL A 94 24.20 -4.29 13.12
N SER A 95 23.85 -5.07 12.09
CA SER A 95 24.66 -6.23 11.64
C SER A 95 26.05 -5.84 11.16
N ALA A 96 26.20 -4.66 10.53
CA ALA A 96 27.51 -4.15 10.11
C ALA A 96 28.49 -3.95 11.28
N LEU A 97 27.97 -3.74 12.50
CA LEU A 97 28.78 -3.60 13.72
C LEU A 97 29.13 -4.93 14.39
N LYS A 98 28.74 -6.07 13.79
CA LYS A 98 28.99 -7.44 14.29
C LYS A 98 28.59 -7.59 15.76
N PRO A 99 27.30 -7.40 16.08
CA PRO A 99 26.81 -7.65 17.43
C PRO A 99 26.86 -9.15 17.71
N ARG A 100 27.13 -9.52 18.96
CA ARG A 100 26.99 -10.90 19.43
C ARG A 100 25.53 -11.37 19.41
N ASN A 101 24.59 -10.43 19.57
CA ASN A 101 23.16 -10.68 19.44
C ASN A 101 22.43 -9.44 18.89
N THR A 102 22.10 -9.47 17.60
CA THR A 102 21.40 -8.38 16.89
C THR A 102 20.08 -8.01 17.58
N LYS A 103 19.31 -9.00 18.05
CA LYS A 103 18.00 -8.78 18.68
C LYS A 103 18.14 -8.05 20.02
N ALA A 104 19.15 -8.40 20.82
CA ALA A 104 19.42 -7.73 22.10
C ALA A 104 19.86 -6.27 21.86
N VAL A 105 20.71 -6.02 20.86
CA VAL A 105 21.15 -4.68 20.49
C VAL A 105 19.97 -3.83 20.00
N MET A 106 19.11 -4.38 19.13
CA MET A 106 17.92 -3.67 18.66
C MET A 106 16.92 -3.35 19.77
N ALA A 107 16.75 -4.25 20.75
CA ALA A 107 15.85 -4.02 21.89
C ALA A 107 16.31 -2.90 22.84
N LEU A 108 17.59 -2.55 22.83
CA LEU A 108 18.14 -1.45 23.62
C LEU A 108 18.10 -0.10 22.89
N LEU A 109 17.72 -0.08 21.62
CA LEU A 109 17.58 1.14 20.84
C LEU A 109 16.17 1.72 21.00
N ASP A 110 16.10 3.05 21.09
CA ASP A 110 14.84 3.78 21.08
C ASP A 110 14.32 3.91 19.64
N VAL A 111 13.73 2.82 19.16
CA VAL A 111 13.18 2.69 17.81
C VAL A 111 12.14 3.77 17.50
N GLU A 112 11.32 4.15 18.49
CA GLU A 112 10.26 5.16 18.29
C GLU A 112 10.83 6.57 18.09
N ASN A 113 11.87 6.95 18.85
CA ASN A 113 12.55 8.21 18.63
C ASN A 113 13.37 8.21 17.34
N LEU A 114 14.01 7.09 17.00
CA LEU A 114 14.77 6.96 15.75
C LEU A 114 13.87 7.03 14.51
N LYS A 115 12.66 6.45 14.56
CA LYS A 115 11.65 6.59 13.49
C LYS A 115 11.22 8.04 13.28
N LYS A 116 11.07 8.80 14.36
CA LYS A 116 10.62 10.22 14.32
C LYS A 116 11.73 11.21 13.98
N SER A 117 12.98 10.75 13.90
CA SER A 117 14.11 11.62 13.57
C SER A 117 14.02 12.14 12.13
N LYS A 118 14.43 13.40 11.95
CA LYS A 118 14.61 14.00 10.61
C LYS A 118 15.88 13.49 9.91
N ASN A 119 16.88 13.05 10.67
CA ASN A 119 18.17 12.56 10.18
C ASN A 119 18.37 11.10 10.63
N GLN A 120 17.41 10.24 10.26
CA GLN A 120 17.35 8.85 10.71
C GLN A 120 18.69 8.13 10.56
N ASP A 121 19.40 8.35 9.45
CA ASP A 121 20.65 7.65 9.21
C ASP A 121 21.76 8.00 10.21
N THR A 122 21.92 9.29 10.49
CA THR A 122 22.93 9.82 11.42
C THR A 122 22.58 9.46 12.86
N ASP A 123 21.31 9.58 13.23
CA ASP A 123 20.88 9.32 14.61
C ASP A 123 20.93 7.83 14.94
N ILE A 124 20.64 6.94 13.98
CA ILE A 124 20.85 5.50 14.15
C ILE A 124 22.34 5.19 14.39
N ILE A 125 23.24 5.78 13.62
CA ILE A 125 24.68 5.57 13.80
C ILE A 125 25.13 6.07 15.18
N ALA A 126 24.72 7.28 15.57
CA ALA A 126 25.05 7.86 16.86
C ALA A 126 24.53 7.01 18.03
N ALA A 127 23.29 6.51 17.94
CA ALA A 127 22.70 5.63 18.95
C ALA A 127 23.46 4.30 19.06
N LEU A 128 23.87 3.72 17.93
CA LEU A 128 24.67 2.49 17.90
C LEU A 128 26.08 2.69 18.48
N GLU A 129 26.73 3.83 18.21
CA GLU A 129 28.04 4.18 18.78
C GLU A 129 27.96 4.40 20.29
N ALA A 130 26.96 5.13 20.77
CA ALA A 130 26.70 5.31 22.20
C ALA A 130 26.45 3.95 22.88
N LEU A 131 25.62 3.10 22.27
CA LEU A 131 25.33 1.76 22.78
C LEU A 131 26.58 0.88 22.81
N LYS A 132 27.46 0.98 21.80
CA LYS A 132 28.75 0.26 21.78
C LYS A 132 29.71 0.75 22.86
N LYS A 133 29.69 2.05 23.19
CA LYS A 133 30.51 2.62 24.27
C LYS A 133 30.05 2.12 25.64
N ASP A 134 28.73 2.10 25.88
CA ASP A 134 28.15 1.75 27.17
C ASP A 134 28.04 0.22 27.36
N ASN A 135 27.80 -0.50 26.26
CA ASN A 135 27.55 -1.95 26.24
C ASN A 135 28.48 -2.67 25.27
N GLY A 136 29.78 -2.35 25.29
CA GLY A 136 30.77 -2.91 24.37
C GLY A 136 30.84 -4.45 24.35
N TYR A 137 30.47 -5.11 25.46
CA TYR A 137 30.38 -6.57 25.58
C TYR A 137 29.34 -7.20 24.63
N LEU A 138 28.36 -6.44 24.14
CA LEU A 138 27.37 -6.90 23.17
C LEU A 138 27.91 -6.99 21.74
N PHE A 139 29.12 -6.46 21.49
CA PHE A 139 29.73 -6.40 20.17
C PHE A 139 30.96 -7.30 20.12
N GLU A 140 31.28 -7.81 18.93
CA GLU A 140 32.55 -8.47 18.72
C GLU A 140 33.67 -7.42 18.71
N GLU A 141 34.74 -7.68 19.47
CA GLU A 141 35.95 -6.88 19.35
C GLU A 141 36.55 -7.09 17.96
N SER A 142 36.98 -6.01 17.31
CA SER A 142 37.77 -6.09 16.09
C SER A 142 39.06 -6.83 16.43
N LYS A 143 39.10 -8.15 16.18
CA LYS A 143 40.30 -8.95 16.35
C LYS A 143 41.43 -8.27 15.58
N SER A 144 42.41 -7.71 16.28
CA SER A 144 43.70 -7.43 15.68
C SER A 144 44.21 -8.76 15.13
N ASN A 145 44.48 -8.83 13.82
CA ASN A 145 45.07 -10.02 13.22
C ASN A 145 46.25 -10.46 14.09
N PRO A 146 46.31 -11.73 14.55
CA PRO A 146 47.46 -12.17 15.32
C PRO A 146 48.70 -11.97 14.47
N ARG A 147 49.63 -11.11 14.93
CA ARG A 147 50.96 -11.01 14.32
C ARG A 147 51.62 -12.37 14.52
N VAL A 148 51.86 -13.09 13.43
CA VAL A 148 52.71 -14.28 13.44
C VAL A 148 54.14 -13.78 13.74
N VAL A 149 54.55 -13.87 15.01
CA VAL A 149 55.96 -13.75 15.37
C VAL A 149 56.60 -15.11 15.14
N THR A 150 57.24 -15.30 14.00
CA THR A 150 58.16 -16.42 13.82
C THR A 150 59.38 -16.16 14.70
N SER A 151 59.42 -16.83 15.86
CA SER A 151 60.63 -16.96 16.67
C SER A 151 61.74 -17.54 15.78
N THR A 152 62.67 -16.69 15.34
CA THR A 152 63.91 -17.16 14.72
C THR A 152 64.91 -17.34 15.86
N GLN A 153 65.02 -18.57 16.36
CA GLN A 153 66.12 -18.95 17.22
C GLN A 153 67.36 -19.06 16.34
N THR A 154 68.27 -18.11 16.49
CA THR A 154 69.61 -18.14 15.89
C THR A 154 70.38 -19.34 16.42
N THR A 155 70.60 -20.33 15.56
CA THR A 155 71.78 -21.19 15.63
C THR A 155 72.64 -20.93 14.40
N THR A 156 73.90 -20.61 14.70
CA THR A 156 75.05 -20.39 13.84
C THR A 156 75.29 -21.52 12.83
N ASP A 157 76.00 -21.21 11.74
CA ASP A 157 76.50 -22.09 10.65
C ASP A 157 75.68 -22.23 9.37
N ASN A 158 75.25 -21.09 8.78
CA ASN A 158 74.76 -21.07 7.39
C ASN A 158 75.51 -20.09 6.45
N THR A 159 76.43 -19.28 6.97
CA THR A 159 77.27 -18.40 6.14
C THR A 159 78.38 -19.16 5.43
N ASP A 160 79.02 -20.13 6.10
CA ASP A 160 80.17 -20.86 5.55
C ASP A 160 79.76 -21.84 4.45
N LYS A 161 78.59 -22.47 4.57
CA LYS A 161 78.07 -23.40 3.54
C LYS A 161 77.63 -22.67 2.26
N LYS A 162 77.10 -21.45 2.39
CA LYS A 162 76.71 -20.62 1.22
C LYS A 162 77.92 -20.01 0.53
N ALA A 163 78.96 -19.63 1.28
CA ALA A 163 80.22 -19.17 0.72
C ALA A 163 80.95 -20.30 -0.03
N ALA A 164 81.05 -21.49 0.57
CA ALA A 164 81.65 -22.66 -0.07
C ALA A 164 80.90 -23.12 -1.33
N ALA A 165 79.56 -23.08 -1.32
CA ALA A 165 78.76 -23.41 -2.49
C ALA A 165 78.97 -22.41 -3.65
N ASN A 166 79.05 -21.11 -3.35
CA ASN A 166 79.27 -20.08 -4.36
C ASN A 166 80.70 -20.10 -4.93
N GLU A 167 81.70 -20.52 -4.16
CA GLU A 167 83.07 -20.69 -4.62
C GLU A 167 83.22 -21.94 -5.51
N ALA A 168 82.59 -23.06 -5.15
CA ALA A 168 82.54 -24.26 -5.97
C ALA A 168 81.79 -24.06 -7.32
N PHE A 169 80.72 -23.27 -7.32
CA PHE A 169 80.05 -22.88 -8.56
C PHE A 169 80.94 -21.99 -9.44
N ARG A 170 81.74 -21.09 -8.84
CA ARG A 170 82.65 -20.23 -9.60
C ARG A 170 83.83 -20.98 -10.20
N SER A 171 84.36 -22.00 -9.54
CA SER A 171 85.48 -22.80 -10.09
C SER A 171 85.04 -23.71 -11.23
N LEU A 172 83.78 -24.18 -11.24
CA LEU A 172 83.24 -25.02 -12.32
C LEU A 172 83.08 -24.27 -13.66
N PHE A 173 82.94 -22.95 -13.63
CA PHE A 173 82.79 -22.11 -14.83
C PHE A 173 84.06 -21.34 -15.21
N LYS A 174 85.21 -21.63 -14.58
CA LYS A 174 86.46 -20.89 -14.82
C LYS A 174 87.64 -21.76 -15.25
N SER A 175 87.38 -22.99 -15.73
CA SER A 175 88.39 -23.81 -16.40
C SER A 175 88.29 -23.64 -17.93
N GLU A 176 88.99 -22.63 -18.43
CA GLU A 176 89.67 -22.65 -19.73
C GLU A 176 91.14 -22.26 -19.49
#